data_AF-A0A2V1E4D0-F1
#
_entry.id   AF-A0A2V1E4D0-F1
#
_cell.length_a   1.000
_cell.length_b   1.000
_cell.length_c   1.000
_cell.angle_alpha   90.00
_cell.angle_beta   90.00
_cell.angle_gamma   90.00
#
_symmetry.space_group_name_H-M   'P 1'
#
loop_
_entity.id
_entity.type
_entity.pdbx_description
1 polymer ?
#
loop_
_entity_poly.entity_id
_entity_poly.type
_entity_poly.pdbx_seq_one_letter_code
_entity_poly.pdbx_strand_id
1 'polypeptide(L)'
;TKHDSVDKICKSITKLTALSNLAKNQTKIDALLSKGKLSDTQVTELKSQAANATAKLEGLLANATLASECAVINAHKNTLGECRKMKSLTKLAALASNQTAMDAMVSKKKLNDTQVTMLMDKIKSAQTKLDEMKGNTTLTDICSKE
;
A
#
# COMPACT_ATOMS: atom_id res chain seq x y z
N THR A 1 -8.23 -24.99 6.66
CA THR A 1 -7.16 -25.38 7.61
C THR A 1 -6.95 -24.26 8.62
N LYS A 2 -6.55 -24.56 9.87
CA LYS A 2 -6.35 -23.55 10.94
C LYS A 2 -5.51 -22.33 10.51
N HIS A 3 -4.59 -22.54 9.57
CA HIS A 3 -3.74 -21.50 8.96
C HIS A 3 -4.53 -20.36 8.28
N ASP A 4 -5.62 -20.66 7.57
CA ASP A 4 -6.46 -19.63 6.92
C ASP A 4 -7.19 -18.74 7.93
N SER A 5 -7.49 -19.28 9.12
CA SER A 5 -8.16 -18.52 10.18
C SER A 5 -7.21 -17.55 10.86
N VAL A 6 -5.98 -18.01 11.15
CA VAL A 6 -4.93 -17.14 11.73
C VAL A 6 -4.57 -16.03 10.74
N ASP A 7 -4.42 -16.37 9.46
CA ASP A 7 -4.11 -15.38 8.41
C ASP A 7 -5.14 -14.25 8.31
N LYS A 8 -6.43 -14.60 8.39
CA LYS A 8 -7.55 -13.64 8.42
C LYS A 8 -7.54 -12.77 9.68
N ILE A 9 -7.17 -13.34 10.83
CA ILE A 9 -7.03 -12.59 12.08
C ILE A 9 -5.86 -11.62 11.98
N CYS A 10 -4.68 -12.05 11.50
CA CYS A 10 -3.53 -11.17 11.32
C CYS A 10 -3.77 -10.05 10.32
N LYS A 11 -4.52 -10.33 9.24
CA LYS A 11 -4.98 -9.31 8.29
C LYS A 11 -5.94 -8.31 8.94
N SER A 12 -6.82 -8.80 9.82
CA SER A 12 -7.73 -7.94 10.59
C SER A 12 -6.96 -7.04 11.55
N ILE A 13 -6.00 -7.59 12.30
CA ILE A 13 -5.09 -6.82 13.16
C ILE A 13 -4.39 -5.73 12.34
N THR A 14 -3.77 -6.08 11.20
CA THR A 14 -3.11 -5.09 10.32
C THR A 14 -4.04 -3.96 9.90
N LYS A 15 -5.27 -4.30 9.48
CA LYS A 15 -6.26 -3.29 9.04
C LYS A 15 -6.67 -2.37 10.17
N LEU A 16 -6.93 -2.92 11.36
CA LEU A 16 -7.30 -2.15 12.54
C LEU A 16 -6.12 -1.25 12.98
N THR A 17 -4.89 -1.78 12.98
CA THR A 17 -3.69 -1.00 13.31
C THR A 17 -3.49 0.16 12.33
N ALA A 18 -3.66 -0.08 11.03
CA ALA A 18 -3.56 0.96 10.02
C ALA A 18 -4.64 2.05 10.19
N LEU A 19 -5.86 1.66 10.55
CA LEU A 19 -6.96 2.60 10.83
C LEU A 19 -6.66 3.45 12.07
N SER A 20 -6.26 2.81 13.18
CA SER A 20 -5.89 3.53 14.41
C SER A 20 -4.71 4.47 14.19
N ASN A 21 -3.71 4.05 13.41
CA ASN A 21 -2.55 4.89 13.08
C ASN A 21 -2.94 6.08 12.18
N LEU A 22 -3.83 5.87 11.20
CA LEU A 22 -4.32 6.95 10.34
C LEU A 22 -5.11 7.98 11.15
N ALA A 23 -5.99 7.53 12.06
CA ALA A 23 -6.80 8.40 12.90
C ALA A 23 -5.98 9.27 13.86
N LYS A 24 -4.82 8.77 14.29
CA LYS A 24 -3.88 9.49 15.15
C LYS A 24 -2.93 10.41 14.38
N ASN A 25 -2.84 10.30 13.04
CA ASN A 25 -1.95 11.10 12.22
C ASN A 25 -2.68 12.31 11.62
N GLN A 26 -2.79 13.37 12.43
CA GLN A 26 -3.52 14.59 12.03
C GLN A 26 -2.93 15.21 10.75
N THR A 27 -1.60 15.27 10.60
CA THR A 27 -0.96 15.77 9.38
C THR A 27 -1.40 15.03 8.11
N LYS A 28 -1.55 13.70 8.20
CA LYS A 28 -2.00 12.89 7.06
C LYS A 28 -3.50 13.09 6.79
N ILE A 29 -4.31 13.29 7.83
CA ILE A 29 -5.72 13.63 7.69
C ILE A 29 -5.87 14.99 7.00
N ASP A 30 -5.13 16.02 7.45
CA ASP A 30 -5.17 17.37 6.86
C ASP A 30 -4.71 17.36 5.40
N ALA A 31 -3.67 16.57 5.10
CA ALA A 31 -3.22 16.36 3.72
C ALA A 31 -4.25 15.63 2.84
N LEU A 32 -5.15 14.83 3.41
CA LEU A 32 -6.24 14.18 2.68
C LEU A 32 -7.44 15.12 2.51
N LEU A 33 -7.78 15.93 3.52
CA LEU A 33 -8.80 16.96 3.45
C LEU A 33 -8.47 18.00 2.38
N SER A 34 -7.26 18.57 2.42
CA SER A 34 -6.77 19.54 1.43
C SER A 34 -6.73 19.01 -0.01
N LYS A 35 -6.60 17.69 -0.19
CA LYS A 35 -6.65 17.03 -1.50
C LYS A 35 -8.07 16.62 -1.92
N GLY A 36 -9.10 16.95 -1.12
CA GLY A 36 -10.47 16.52 -1.34
C GLY A 36 -10.67 15.00 -1.31
N LYS A 37 -9.75 14.26 -0.68
CA LYS A 37 -9.79 12.79 -0.58
C LYS A 37 -10.58 12.30 0.63
N LEU A 38 -10.84 13.20 1.58
CA LEU A 38 -11.70 13.00 2.74
C LEU A 38 -12.56 14.26 2.93
N SER A 39 -13.73 14.11 3.54
CA SER A 39 -14.54 15.19 4.09
C SER A 39 -14.48 15.22 5.62
N ASP A 40 -14.88 16.33 6.25
CA ASP A 40 -14.93 16.43 7.72
C ASP A 40 -15.83 15.36 8.34
N THR A 41 -16.95 15.02 7.69
CA THR A 41 -17.83 13.91 8.08
C THR A 41 -17.09 12.57 8.04
N GLN A 42 -16.32 12.31 6.97
CA GLN A 42 -15.54 11.09 6.85
C GLN A 42 -14.38 11.03 7.86
N VAL A 43 -13.81 12.18 8.23
CA VAL A 43 -12.79 12.25 9.28
C VAL A 43 -13.39 11.93 10.65
N THR A 44 -14.59 12.45 10.93
CA THR A 44 -15.32 12.15 12.17
C THR A 44 -15.65 10.66 12.25
N GLU A 45 -16.16 10.08 11.16
CA GLU A 45 -16.43 8.65 11.07
C GLU A 45 -15.16 7.82 11.22
N LEU A 46 -14.05 8.24 10.60
CA LEU A 46 -12.75 7.58 10.73
C LEU A 46 -12.25 7.57 12.18
N LYS A 47 -12.39 8.69 12.90
CA LYS A 47 -12.02 8.79 14.33
C LYS A 47 -12.91 7.88 15.19
N SER A 48 -14.22 7.81 14.90
CA SER A 48 -15.16 6.89 15.56
C SER A 48 -14.79 5.42 15.33
N GLN A 49 -14.57 5.02 14.07
CA GLN A 49 -14.17 3.65 13.73
C GLN A 49 -12.81 3.29 14.34
N ALA A 50 -11.89 4.25 14.46
CA ALA A 50 -10.60 4.02 15.09
C ALA A 50 -10.68 3.78 16.60
N ALA A 51 -11.63 4.39 17.30
CA ALA A 51 -11.91 4.07 18.70
C ALA A 51 -12.36 2.61 18.85
N ASN A 52 -13.33 2.18 18.04
CA ASN A 52 -13.79 0.78 17.99
C ASN A 52 -12.67 -0.19 17.59
N ALA A 53 -11.82 0.22 16.64
CA ALA A 53 -10.70 -0.58 16.19
C ALA A 53 -9.65 -0.78 17.28
N THR A 54 -9.42 0.23 18.11
CA THR A 54 -8.46 0.18 19.23
C THR A 54 -8.92 -0.84 20.27
N ALA A 55 -10.20 -0.80 20.68
CA ALA A 55 -10.75 -1.80 21.61
C ALA A 55 -10.67 -3.24 21.06
N LYS A 56 -10.95 -3.41 19.76
CA LYS A 56 -10.85 -4.73 19.11
C LYS A 56 -9.40 -5.21 18.98
N LEU A 57 -8.45 -4.30 18.75
CA LEU A 57 -7.02 -4.62 18.73
C LEU A 57 -6.54 -5.10 20.09
N GLU A 58 -6.91 -4.41 21.17
CA GLU A 58 -6.52 -4.80 22.54
C GLU A 58 -6.99 -6.22 22.85
N GLY A 59 -8.24 -6.56 22.51
CA GLY A 59 -8.76 -7.92 22.68
C GLY A 59 -8.03 -8.98 21.84
N LEU A 60 -7.68 -8.66 20.59
CA LEU A 60 -6.95 -9.59 19.70
C LEU A 60 -5.49 -9.77 20.10
N LEU A 61 -4.84 -8.71 20.60
CA LEU A 61 -3.42 -8.70 20.97
C LEU A 61 -3.17 -9.14 22.42
N ALA A 62 -4.21 -9.31 23.23
CA ALA A 62 -4.11 -9.88 24.57
C ALA A 62 -3.51 -11.30 24.57
N ASN A 63 -3.64 -12.04 23.46
CA ASN A 63 -2.95 -13.30 23.25
C ASN A 63 -1.55 -13.05 22.67
N ALA A 64 -0.52 -13.14 23.52
CA ALA A 64 0.87 -12.89 23.13
C ALA A 64 1.36 -13.80 21.99
N THR A 65 0.99 -15.08 21.99
CA THR A 65 1.37 -16.01 20.93
C THR A 65 0.78 -15.59 19.58
N LEU A 66 -0.52 -15.26 19.55
CA LEU A 66 -1.18 -14.75 18.35
C LEU A 66 -0.55 -13.43 17.88
N ALA A 67 -0.22 -12.54 18.80
CA ALA A 67 0.44 -11.27 18.48
C ALA A 67 1.80 -11.50 17.80
N SER A 68 2.62 -12.40 18.35
CA SER A 68 3.92 -12.77 17.78
C SER A 68 3.79 -13.46 16.41
N GLU A 69 2.88 -14.43 16.27
CA GLU A 69 2.63 -15.09 14.99
C GLU A 69 2.19 -14.09 13.91
N CYS A 70 1.25 -13.20 14.26
CA CYS A 70 0.78 -12.18 13.34
C CYS A 70 1.86 -11.16 12.99
N ALA A 71 2.79 -10.82 13.89
CA ALA A 71 3.91 -9.95 13.57
C ALA A 71 4.77 -10.54 12.44
N VAL A 72 5.09 -11.83 12.51
CA VAL A 72 5.88 -12.54 11.48
C VAL A 72 5.10 -12.65 10.16
N ILE A 73 3.84 -13.07 10.21
CA ILE A 73 2.98 -13.20 9.02
C ILE A 73 2.83 -11.84 8.32
N ASN A 74 2.58 -10.78 9.08
CA ASN A 74 2.41 -9.44 8.53
C ASN A 74 3.72 -8.89 7.97
N ALA A 75 4.86 -9.15 8.62
CA ALA A 75 6.17 -8.78 8.09
C ALA A 75 6.44 -9.45 6.74
N HIS A 76 6.24 -10.77 6.64
CA HIS A 76 6.40 -11.50 5.39
C HIS A 76 5.45 -10.99 4.30
N LYS A 77 4.17 -10.75 4.62
CA LYS A 77 3.20 -10.16 3.69
C LYS A 77 3.58 -8.76 3.21
N ASN A 78 4.14 -7.93 4.09
CA ASN A 78 4.62 -6.61 3.72
C ASN A 78 5.76 -6.71 2.72
N THR A 79 6.73 -7.58 2.97
CA THR A 79 7.83 -7.86 2.04
C THR A 79 7.32 -8.37 0.69
N LEU A 80 6.38 -9.33 0.67
CA LEU A 80 5.75 -9.77 -0.58
C LEU A 80 5.01 -8.63 -1.30
N GLY A 81 4.36 -7.73 -0.55
CA GLY A 81 3.73 -6.53 -1.08
C GLY A 81 4.74 -5.59 -1.74
N GLU A 82 5.89 -5.38 -1.12
CA GLU A 82 7.00 -4.61 -1.68
C GLU A 82 7.57 -5.28 -2.93
N CYS A 83 7.75 -6.60 -2.95
CA CYS A 83 8.20 -7.32 -4.15
C CYS A 83 7.22 -7.19 -5.31
N ARG A 84 5.91 -7.33 -5.05
CA ARG A 84 4.88 -7.10 -6.08
C ARG A 84 4.86 -5.67 -6.58
N LYS A 85 5.07 -4.70 -5.69
CA LYS A 85 5.19 -3.29 -6.06
C LYS A 85 6.42 -3.08 -6.93
N MET A 86 7.58 -3.59 -6.56
CA MET A 86 8.82 -3.51 -7.34
C MET A 86 8.65 -4.13 -8.73
N LYS A 87 8.01 -5.30 -8.83
CA LYS A 87 7.69 -5.96 -10.10
C LYS A 87 6.75 -5.12 -10.96
N SER A 88 5.75 -4.49 -10.35
CA SER A 88 4.79 -3.62 -11.06
C SER A 88 5.45 -2.34 -11.56
N LEU A 89 6.30 -1.72 -10.74
CA LEU A 89 7.09 -0.55 -11.12
C LEU A 89 8.09 -0.88 -12.25
N THR A 90 8.73 -2.06 -12.18
CA THR A 90 9.63 -2.54 -13.24
C THR A 90 8.89 -2.72 -14.57
N LYS A 91 7.68 -3.29 -14.54
CA LYS A 91 6.83 -3.38 -15.75
C LYS A 91 6.43 -2.02 -16.29
N LEU A 92 6.13 -1.06 -15.40
CA LEU A 92 5.79 0.29 -15.79
C LEU A 92 6.98 1.03 -16.41
N ALA A 93 8.19 0.84 -15.87
CA ALA A 93 9.43 1.35 -16.45
C ALA A 93 9.70 0.74 -17.84
N ALA A 94 9.51 -0.57 -17.99
CA ALA A 94 9.65 -1.26 -19.27
C ALA A 94 8.64 -0.75 -20.31
N LEU A 95 7.39 -0.50 -19.90
CA LEU A 95 6.38 0.13 -20.75
C LEU A 95 6.85 1.52 -21.19
N ALA A 96 7.31 2.36 -20.25
CA ALA A 96 7.79 3.70 -20.54
C ALA A 96 8.97 3.74 -21.51
N SER A 97 9.86 2.74 -21.44
CA SER A 97 10.99 2.61 -22.36
C SER A 97 10.62 2.10 -23.76
N ASN A 98 9.37 1.67 -23.96
CA ASN A 98 8.87 1.17 -25.25
C ASN A 98 7.82 2.13 -25.82
N GLN A 99 8.26 3.02 -26.71
CA GLN A 99 7.40 4.04 -27.32
C GLN A 99 6.17 3.43 -28.01
N THR A 100 6.33 2.34 -28.77
CA THR A 100 5.21 1.67 -29.45
C THR A 100 4.17 1.13 -28.47
N ALA A 101 4.61 0.56 -27.34
CA ALA A 101 3.69 0.07 -26.31
C ALA A 101 3.00 1.22 -25.55
N MET A 102 3.69 2.35 -25.36
CA MET A 102 3.11 3.58 -24.82
C MET A 102 2.06 4.16 -25.75
N ASP A 103 2.36 4.31 -27.04
CA ASP A 103 1.42 4.82 -28.04
C ASP A 103 0.18 3.91 -28.13
N ALA A 104 0.39 2.59 -28.16
CA ALA A 104 -0.71 1.62 -28.13
C ALA A 104 -1.56 1.74 -26.86
N MET A 105 -0.95 2.02 -25.69
CA MET A 105 -1.70 2.25 -24.45
C MET A 105 -2.51 3.55 -24.51
N VAL A 106 -1.91 4.64 -24.99
CA VAL A 106 -2.56 5.95 -25.16
C VAL A 106 -3.76 5.81 -26.09
N SER A 107 -3.60 5.18 -27.25
CA SER A 107 -4.68 4.93 -28.20
C SER A 107 -5.75 3.99 -27.63
N LYS A 108 -5.37 2.87 -27.01
CA LYS A 108 -6.32 1.89 -26.44
C LYS A 108 -7.15 2.48 -25.30
N LYS A 109 -6.54 3.33 -24.48
CA LYS A 109 -7.21 3.99 -23.36
C LYS A 109 -7.85 5.32 -23.75
N LYS A 110 -7.71 5.74 -25.02
CA LYS A 110 -8.22 7.00 -25.56
C LYS A 110 -7.84 8.18 -24.65
N LEU A 111 -6.58 8.22 -24.23
CA LEU A 111 -6.11 9.26 -23.32
C LEU A 111 -6.01 10.59 -24.07
N ASN A 112 -6.47 11.66 -23.43
CA ASN A 112 -6.20 13.03 -23.90
C ASN A 112 -4.82 13.53 -23.43
N ASP A 113 -4.36 14.65 -23.97
CA ASP A 113 -3.02 15.20 -23.71
C ASP A 113 -2.74 15.42 -22.22
N THR A 114 -3.75 15.88 -21.45
CA THR A 114 -3.64 16.03 -19.99
C THR A 114 -3.42 14.68 -19.31
N GLN A 115 -4.16 13.65 -19.71
CA GLN A 115 -4.02 12.30 -19.16
C GLN A 115 -2.70 11.65 -19.55
N VAL A 116 -2.20 11.91 -20.76
CA VAL A 116 -0.87 11.48 -21.21
C VAL A 116 0.22 12.14 -20.35
N THR A 117 0.12 13.45 -20.11
CA THR A 117 1.05 14.18 -19.23
C THR A 117 1.04 13.60 -17.81
N MET A 118 -0.15 13.39 -17.23
CA MET A 118 -0.29 12.76 -15.91
C MET A 118 0.26 11.32 -15.88
N LEU A 119 0.15 10.57 -16.97
CA LEU A 119 0.74 9.23 -17.08
C LEU A 119 2.27 9.31 -17.06
N MET A 120 2.85 10.24 -17.81
CA MET A 120 4.30 10.46 -17.83
C MET A 120 4.84 10.88 -16.45
N ASP A 121 4.13 11.74 -15.73
CA ASP A 121 4.52 12.14 -14.36
C ASP A 121 4.45 10.97 -13.37
N LYS A 122 3.43 10.11 -13.51
CA LYS A 122 3.33 8.88 -12.73
C LYS A 122 4.45 7.90 -13.05
N ILE A 123 4.85 7.79 -14.32
CA ILE A 123 5.98 6.97 -14.76
C ILE A 123 7.28 7.48 -14.14
N LYS A 124 7.54 8.79 -14.19
CA LYS A 124 8.74 9.39 -13.56
C LYS A 124 8.78 9.12 -12.06
N SER A 125 7.66 9.36 -11.37
CA SER A 125 7.54 9.09 -9.93
C SER A 125 7.73 7.60 -9.61
N ALA A 126 7.20 6.72 -10.47
CA ALA A 126 7.37 5.28 -10.36
C ALA A 126 8.82 4.84 -10.57
N GLN A 127 9.55 5.47 -11.49
CA GLN A 127 10.97 5.22 -11.73
C GLN A 127 11.80 5.60 -10.50
N THR A 128 11.62 6.80 -9.96
CA THR A 128 12.29 7.21 -8.70
C THR A 128 12.01 6.22 -7.58
N LYS A 129 10.75 5.79 -7.43
CA LYS A 129 10.41 4.81 -6.39
C LYS A 129 11.03 3.44 -6.65
N LEU A 130 11.14 3.02 -7.90
CA LEU A 130 11.79 1.77 -8.27
C LEU A 130 13.28 1.82 -7.92
N ASP A 131 13.95 2.93 -8.23
CA ASP A 131 15.38 3.11 -7.96
C ASP A 131 15.65 3.14 -6.44
N GLU A 132 14.80 3.79 -5.65
CA GLU A 132 14.84 3.71 -4.18
C GLU A 132 14.70 2.27 -3.67
N MET A 133 13.74 1.50 -4.22
CA MET A 133 13.52 0.11 -3.80
C MET A 133 14.67 -0.80 -4.21
N LYS A 134 15.25 -0.58 -5.40
CA LYS A 134 16.44 -1.30 -5.87
C LYS A 134 17.70 -0.99 -5.08
N GLY A 135 17.78 0.19 -4.47
CA GLY A 135 18.86 0.54 -3.54
C GLY A 135 18.85 -0.27 -2.23
N ASN A 136 17.73 -0.92 -1.89
CA ASN A 136 17.65 -1.82 -0.75
C ASN A 136 18.01 -3.25 -1.19
N THR A 137 19.29 -3.61 -1.05
CA THR A 137 19.84 -4.90 -1.51
C THR A 137 19.16 -6.10 -0.83
N THR A 138 18.86 -6.01 0.47
CA THR A 138 18.11 -7.05 1.19
C THR A 138 16.74 -7.28 0.58
N LEU A 139 16.02 -6.20 0.25
CA LEU A 139 14.72 -6.30 -0.41
C LEU A 139 14.85 -6.90 -1.80
N THR A 140 15.83 -6.46 -2.61
CA THR A 140 16.03 -7.01 -3.96
C THR A 140 16.37 -8.49 -3.92
N ASP A 141 17.20 -8.91 -2.97
CA ASP A 141 17.60 -10.31 -2.81
C ASP A 141 16.41 -11.19 -2.42
N ILE A 142 15.58 -10.72 -1.49
CA ILE A 142 14.35 -11.42 -1.13
C ILE A 142 13.42 -11.51 -2.34
N CYS A 143 13.15 -10.39 -3.00
CA CYS A 143 12.22 -10.34 -4.12
C CYS A 143 12.69 -11.08 -5.39
N SER A 144 13.99 -11.36 -5.51
CA SER A 144 14.52 -12.21 -6.58
C SER A 144 14.21 -13.70 -6.38
N LYS A 145 13.85 -14.09 -5.14
CA LYS A 145 13.56 -15.46 -4.73
C LYS A 145 12.05 -15.75 -4.61
N GLU A 146 11.21 -14.73 -4.77
CA GLU A 146 9.74 -14.76 -4.68
C GLU A 146 9.07 -14.70 -6.07
#